data_AF-A0A925UMC1-F1
#
_entry.id   AF-A0A925UMC1-F1
#
_cell.length_a   1.000
_cell.length_b   1.000
_cell.length_c   1.000
_cell.angle_alpha   90.00
_cell.angle_beta   90.00
_cell.angle_gamma   90.00
#
_symmetry.space_group_name_H-M   'P 1'
#
loop_
_entity.id
_entity.type
_entity.pdbx_description
1 polymer ?
#
loop_
_entity_poly.entity_id
_entity_poly.type
_entity_poly.pdbx_seq_one_letter_code
_entity_poly.pdbx_strand_id
1 'polypeptide(L)'
;MENCKINEGIQYKKVEEYEIDILLIIEAIILKNQRLVFATVAEKAGVTNLVIKRNPQLRTYILQKIKYYKETQLIDHKIDRAVASLLKKNKALTFISLIDSCNFDTKTVYQSQFLKDKIRKVLSENKPT
;
A
#
# COMPACT_ATOMS: atom_id res chain seq x y z
N MET A 1 44.88 28.91 14.15
CA MET A 1 43.93 28.84 15.28
C MET A 1 42.56 28.53 14.71
N GLU A 2 42.09 27.33 15.02
CA GLU A 2 40.76 26.84 14.69
C GLU A 2 39.68 27.77 15.24
N ASN A 3 38.60 27.92 14.49
CA ASN A 3 37.28 27.76 15.08
C ASN A 3 36.29 27.38 13.98
N CYS A 4 35.99 26.08 13.96
CA CYS A 4 34.94 25.45 13.19
C CYS A 4 33.63 26.23 13.34
N LYS A 5 33.19 26.85 12.26
CA LYS A 5 31.84 27.40 12.16
C LYS A 5 30.83 26.26 11.98
N ILE A 6 29.66 26.50 12.55
CA ILE A 6 28.35 25.89 12.30
C ILE A 6 28.10 24.55 13.01
N ASN A 7 27.78 24.67 14.30
CA ASN A 7 26.94 23.70 15.00
C ASN A 7 25.46 24.00 14.66
N GLU A 8 25.06 23.81 13.40
CA GLU A 8 23.65 23.59 13.10
C GLU A 8 23.38 22.15 13.51
N GLY A 9 22.91 21.98 14.75
CA GLY A 9 22.51 20.67 15.24
C GLY A 9 21.51 20.08 14.26
N ILE A 10 21.94 19.05 13.51
CA ILE A 10 21.07 18.33 12.59
C ILE A 10 19.93 17.78 13.44
N GLN A 11 18.78 18.45 13.41
CA GLN A 11 17.58 17.96 14.06
C GLN A 11 17.09 16.79 13.23
N TYR A 12 17.39 15.59 13.70
CA TYR A 12 16.88 14.37 13.10
C TYR A 12 15.39 14.27 13.45
N LYS A 13 14.58 14.03 12.43
CA LYS A 13 13.17 13.68 12.61
C LYS A 13 13.02 12.52 13.59
N LYS A 14 11.91 12.51 14.32
CA LYS A 14 11.52 11.36 15.14
C LYS A 14 11.16 10.18 14.23
N VAL A 15 11.20 8.96 14.78
CA VAL A 15 10.89 7.75 14.01
C VAL A 15 9.47 7.82 13.46
N GLU A 16 8.53 8.31 14.25
CA GLU A 16 7.12 8.46 13.90
C GLU A 16 6.92 9.43 12.73
N GLU A 17 7.72 10.50 12.67
CA GLU A 17 7.69 11.46 11.55
C GLU A 17 8.17 10.80 10.25
N TYR A 18 9.22 9.97 10.32
CA TYR A 18 9.64 9.17 9.17
C TYR A 18 8.55 8.19 8.74
N GLU A 19 7.87 7.52 9.68
CA GLU A 19 6.79 6.59 9.36
C GLU A 19 5.63 7.25 8.63
N ILE A 20 5.23 8.45 9.06
CA ILE A 20 4.21 9.26 8.39
C ILE A 20 4.66 9.61 6.96
N ASP A 21 5.88 10.13 6.81
CA ASP A 21 6.42 10.48 5.49
C ASP A 21 6.49 9.28 4.55
N ILE A 22 6.93 8.13 5.06
CA ILE A 22 6.98 6.86 4.33
C ILE A 22 5.59 6.51 3.79
N LEU A 23 4.54 6.59 4.62
CA LEU A 23 3.18 6.28 4.19
C LEU A 23 2.71 7.23 3.08
N LEU A 24 2.87 8.53 3.27
CA LEU A 24 2.48 9.54 2.26
C LEU A 24 3.21 9.33 0.93
N ILE A 25 4.49 8.97 0.97
CA ILE A 25 5.29 8.71 -0.22
C ILE A 25 4.85 7.43 -0.92
N ILE A 26 4.54 6.37 -0.18
CA ILE A 26 4.01 5.13 -0.74
C ILE A 26 2.70 5.43 -1.47
N GLU A 27 1.78 6.17 -0.85
CA GLU A 27 0.52 6.56 -1.46
C GLU A 27 0.74 7.40 -2.71
N ALA A 28 1.63 8.40 -2.67
CA ALA A 28 1.96 9.21 -3.83
C ALA A 28 2.58 8.41 -4.99
N ILE A 29 3.42 7.42 -4.69
CA ILE A 29 4.00 6.50 -5.70
C ILE A 29 2.89 5.68 -6.36
N ILE A 30 1.95 5.14 -5.57
CA ILE A 30 0.83 4.34 -6.05
C ILE A 30 -0.09 5.19 -6.93
N LEU A 31 -0.46 6.40 -6.48
CA LEU A 31 -1.32 7.32 -7.23
C LEU A 31 -0.71 7.72 -8.58
N LYS A 32 0.62 7.83 -8.65
CA LYS A 32 1.35 8.11 -9.90
C LYS A 32 1.61 6.88 -10.76
N ASN A 33 1.08 5.72 -10.38
CA ASN A 33 1.31 4.43 -11.03
C ASN A 33 2.82 4.11 -11.20
N GLN A 34 3.64 4.53 -10.23
CA GLN A 34 5.08 4.31 -10.23
C GLN A 34 5.42 2.99 -9.53
N ARG A 35 6.58 2.42 -9.86
CA ARG A 35 7.04 1.17 -9.27
C ARG A 35 7.35 1.34 -7.79
N LEU A 36 6.60 0.65 -6.93
CA LEU A 36 6.81 0.67 -5.49
C LEU A 36 8.00 -0.21 -5.07
N VAL A 37 9.15 0.40 -4.82
CA VAL A 37 10.39 -0.27 -4.37
C VAL A 37 11.06 0.47 -3.22
N PHE A 38 11.82 -0.29 -2.40
CA PHE A 38 12.46 0.23 -1.20
C PHE A 38 13.32 1.47 -1.47
N ALA A 39 14.19 1.42 -2.48
CA ALA A 39 15.11 2.49 -2.79
C ALA A 39 14.39 3.82 -3.04
N THR A 40 13.35 3.81 -3.87
CA THR A 40 12.56 5.00 -4.21
C THR A 40 11.81 5.56 -2.99
N VAL A 41 11.26 4.69 -2.14
CA VAL A 41 10.57 5.13 -0.91
C VAL A 41 11.57 5.74 0.07
N ALA A 42 12.68 5.05 0.33
CA ALA A 42 13.70 5.50 1.26
C ALA A 42 14.34 6.83 0.83
N GLU A 43 14.66 6.96 -0.46
CA GLU A 43 15.22 8.19 -1.04
C GLU A 43 14.26 9.37 -0.87
N LYS A 44 13.00 9.22 -1.30
CA LYS A 44 12.00 10.28 -1.20
C LYS A 44 11.65 10.65 0.25
N ALA A 45 11.78 9.69 1.19
CA ALA A 45 11.49 9.90 2.61
C ALA A 45 12.70 10.44 3.38
N GLY A 46 13.84 10.67 2.72
CA GLY A 46 15.08 11.07 3.40
C GLY A 46 15.67 10.00 4.32
N VAL A 47 15.27 8.74 4.16
CA VAL A 47 15.76 7.61 4.95
C VAL A 47 17.08 7.12 4.36
N THR A 48 18.17 7.79 4.75
CA THR A 48 19.52 7.45 4.33
C THR A 48 20.07 6.24 5.10
N ASN A 49 21.21 5.71 4.66
CA ASN A 49 21.93 4.66 5.38
C ASN A 49 22.29 5.07 6.82
N LEU A 50 22.58 6.36 7.06
CA LEU A 50 22.86 6.88 8.40
C LEU A 50 21.60 6.83 9.28
N VAL A 51 20.46 7.23 8.72
CA VAL A 51 19.16 7.16 9.40
C VAL A 51 18.80 5.71 9.74
N ILE A 52 19.00 4.77 8.81
CA ILE A 52 18.78 3.33 9.05
C ILE A 52 19.72 2.78 10.12
N LYS A 53 21.01 3.18 10.11
CA LYS A 53 21.95 2.74 11.16
C LYS A 53 21.50 3.16 12.56
N ARG A 54 20.91 4.36 12.69
CA ARG A 54 20.39 4.88 13.95
C ARG A 54 19.01 4.31 14.30
N ASN A 55 18.19 4.03 13.29
CA ASN A 55 16.82 3.53 13.43
C ASN A 55 16.59 2.32 12.50
N PRO A 56 17.17 1.14 12.82
CA PRO A 56 17.09 -0.04 11.95
C PRO A 56 15.66 -0.50 11.64
N GLN A 57 14.73 -0.23 12.57
CA GLN A 57 13.31 -0.54 12.44
C GLN A 57 12.66 0.12 11.20
N LEU A 58 13.13 1.28 10.76
CA LEU A 58 12.59 1.96 9.58
C LEU A 58 12.76 1.12 8.31
N ARG A 59 13.87 0.37 8.20
CA ARG A 59 14.07 -0.52 7.05
C ARG A 59 12.98 -1.59 7.00
N THR A 60 12.74 -2.24 8.14
CA THR A 60 11.70 -3.27 8.28
C THR A 60 10.32 -2.69 8.01
N TYR A 61 10.03 -1.51 8.57
CA TYR A 61 8.77 -0.81 8.38
C TYR A 61 8.48 -0.54 6.89
N ILE A 62 9.44 0.06 6.15
CA ILE A 62 9.28 0.33 4.71
C ILE A 62 8.98 -0.97 3.96
N LEU A 63 9.75 -2.04 4.21
CA LEU A 63 9.56 -3.32 3.51
C LEU A 63 8.19 -3.94 3.81
N GLN A 64 7.73 -3.89 5.07
CA GLN A 64 6.42 -4.39 5.46
C GLN A 64 5.29 -3.60 4.78
N LYS A 65 5.38 -2.26 4.77
CA LYS A 65 4.38 -1.42 4.09
C LYS A 65 4.37 -1.66 2.59
N ILE A 66 5.53 -1.72 1.94
CA ILE A 66 5.62 -2.04 0.51
C ILE A 66 4.95 -3.39 0.21
N LYS A 67 5.22 -4.42 1.02
CA LYS A 67 4.60 -5.75 0.86
C LYS A 67 3.07 -5.65 0.99
N TYR A 68 2.60 -5.01 2.05
CA TYR A 68 1.17 -4.82 2.31
C TYR A 68 0.43 -4.13 1.15
N TYR A 69 0.97 -3.02 0.65
CA TYR A 69 0.34 -2.29 -0.47
C TYR A 69 0.40 -3.08 -1.77
N LYS A 70 1.48 -3.82 -2.05
CA LYS A 70 1.54 -4.70 -3.23
C LYS A 70 0.52 -5.82 -3.17
N GLU A 71 0.37 -6.46 -2.02
CA GLU A 71 -0.65 -7.51 -1.82
C GLU A 71 -2.06 -6.94 -2.01
N THR A 72 -2.31 -5.74 -1.48
CA THR A 72 -3.56 -5.00 -1.68
C THR A 72 -3.81 -4.70 -3.17
N GLN A 73 -2.81 -4.19 -3.90
CA GLN A 73 -2.92 -3.93 -5.34
C GLN A 73 -3.21 -5.20 -6.16
N LEU A 74 -2.60 -6.32 -5.79
CA LEU A 74 -2.87 -7.60 -6.45
C LEU A 74 -4.32 -8.06 -6.24
N ILE A 75 -4.85 -7.86 -5.03
CA ILE A 75 -6.25 -8.15 -4.71
C ILE A 75 -7.17 -7.23 -5.53
N ASP A 76 -6.89 -5.94 -5.55
CA ASP A 76 -7.66 -4.94 -6.31
C ASP A 76 -7.71 -5.31 -7.80
N HIS A 77 -6.56 -5.58 -8.41
CA HIS A 77 -6.50 -6.01 -9.81
C HIS A 77 -7.26 -7.31 -10.09
N LYS A 78 -7.27 -8.28 -9.15
CA LYS A 78 -8.07 -9.50 -9.29
C LYS A 78 -9.56 -9.18 -9.30
N ILE A 79 -10.01 -8.34 -8.38
CA ILE A 79 -11.41 -7.94 -8.26
C ILE A 79 -11.84 -7.16 -9.50
N ASP A 80 -11.07 -6.17 -9.95
CA ASP A 80 -11.38 -5.36 -11.13
C ASP A 80 -11.51 -6.23 -12.39
N ARG A 81 -10.60 -7.21 -12.55
CA ARG A 81 -10.66 -8.16 -13.66
C ARG A 81 -11.90 -9.05 -13.56
N ALA A 82 -12.27 -9.50 -12.36
CA ALA A 82 -13.47 -10.29 -12.15
C ALA A 82 -14.74 -9.49 -12.49
N VAL A 83 -14.83 -8.23 -12.04
CA VAL A 83 -15.92 -7.31 -12.39
C VAL A 83 -16.04 -7.16 -13.91
N ALA A 84 -14.96 -6.79 -14.58
CA ALA A 84 -14.96 -6.61 -16.04
C ALA A 84 -15.38 -7.88 -16.79
N SER A 85 -14.91 -9.05 -16.33
CA SER A 85 -15.27 -10.36 -16.91
C SER A 85 -16.74 -10.70 -16.72
N LEU A 86 -17.29 -10.47 -15.52
CA LEU A 86 -18.70 -10.73 -15.19
C LEU A 86 -19.63 -9.80 -15.97
N LEU A 87 -19.32 -8.49 -16.00
CA LEU A 87 -20.08 -7.51 -16.76
C LEU A 87 -20.06 -7.82 -18.27
N LYS A 88 -18.89 -8.17 -18.84
CA LYS A 88 -18.79 -8.59 -20.25
C LYS A 88 -19.65 -9.81 -20.58
N LYS A 89 -19.88 -10.68 -19.61
CA LYS A 89 -20.73 -11.89 -19.73
C LYS A 89 -22.19 -11.63 -19.36
N ASN A 90 -22.60 -10.39 -19.10
CA ASN A 90 -23.92 -10.00 -18.59
C ASN A 90 -24.33 -10.81 -17.34
N LYS A 91 -23.36 -11.17 -16.49
CA LYS A 91 -23.61 -11.85 -15.23
C LYS A 91 -23.82 -10.82 -14.12
N ALA A 92 -24.72 -11.13 -13.19
CA ALA A 92 -24.96 -10.29 -12.03
C ALA A 92 -23.70 -10.20 -11.15
N LEU A 93 -23.34 -8.97 -10.76
CA LEU A 93 -22.30 -8.72 -9.77
C LEU A 93 -22.88 -8.96 -8.37
N THR A 94 -22.60 -10.14 -7.82
CA THR A 94 -22.93 -10.51 -6.44
C THR A 94 -21.66 -10.82 -5.65
N PHE A 95 -21.76 -10.78 -4.31
CA PHE A 95 -20.66 -11.11 -3.42
C PHE A 95 -20.05 -12.49 -3.74
N ILE A 96 -20.90 -13.51 -3.94
CA ILE A 96 -20.47 -14.86 -4.31
C ILE A 96 -19.85 -14.90 -5.70
N SER A 97 -20.46 -14.25 -6.69
CA SER A 97 -19.92 -14.26 -8.07
C SER A 97 -18.52 -13.66 -8.16
N LEU A 98 -18.21 -12.67 -7.32
CA LEU A 98 -16.89 -12.04 -7.25
C LEU A 98 -15.87 -12.94 -6.55
N ILE A 99 -16.26 -13.60 -5.45
CA ILE A 99 -15.42 -14.60 -4.77
C ILE A 99 -15.03 -15.71 -5.75
N ASP A 100 -16.02 -16.29 -6.43
CA ASP A 100 -15.82 -17.38 -7.38
C ASP A 100 -14.95 -16.93 -8.56
N SER A 101 -15.23 -15.77 -9.13
CA SER A 101 -14.47 -15.24 -10.28
C SER A 101 -13.03 -14.86 -9.92
N CYS A 102 -12.77 -14.48 -8.68
CA CYS A 102 -11.42 -14.18 -8.18
C CYS A 102 -10.66 -15.44 -7.72
N ASN A 103 -11.33 -16.61 -7.68
CA ASN A 103 -10.83 -17.83 -7.04
C ASN A 103 -10.37 -17.59 -5.60
N PHE A 104 -11.13 -16.80 -4.83
CA PHE A 104 -10.85 -16.62 -3.42
C PHE A 104 -11.43 -17.77 -2.61
N ASP A 105 -10.67 -18.25 -1.62
CA ASP A 105 -11.20 -19.19 -0.64
C ASP A 105 -12.28 -18.50 0.19
N THR A 106 -13.48 -19.07 0.19
CA THR A 106 -14.65 -18.50 0.86
C THR A 106 -14.38 -18.28 2.35
N LYS A 107 -13.81 -19.27 3.04
CA LYS A 107 -13.49 -19.17 4.47
C LYS A 107 -12.54 -17.99 4.75
N THR A 108 -11.50 -17.84 3.94
CA THR A 108 -10.55 -16.72 4.02
C THR A 108 -11.22 -15.36 3.82
N VAL A 109 -12.14 -15.26 2.84
CA VAL A 109 -12.89 -14.01 2.60
C VAL A 109 -13.77 -13.66 3.79
N TYR A 110 -14.53 -14.62 4.34
CA TYR A 110 -15.41 -14.35 5.48
C TYR A 110 -14.65 -13.93 6.74
N GLN A 111 -13.44 -14.46 6.94
CA GLN A 111 -12.57 -14.11 8.06
C GLN A 111 -11.85 -12.78 7.85
N SER A 112 -11.54 -12.40 6.61
CA SER A 112 -10.84 -11.15 6.29
C SER A 112 -11.82 -9.98 6.18
N GLN A 113 -11.80 -9.09 7.18
CA GLN A 113 -12.59 -7.85 7.14
C GLN A 113 -12.22 -6.99 5.92
N PHE A 114 -10.93 -6.91 5.61
CA PHE A 114 -10.42 -6.19 4.45
C PHE A 114 -11.04 -6.68 3.13
N LEU A 115 -11.07 -8.00 2.88
CA LEU A 115 -11.65 -8.55 1.65
C LEU A 115 -13.16 -8.30 1.57
N LYS A 116 -13.88 -8.49 2.70
CA LYS A 116 -15.32 -8.21 2.75
C LYS A 116 -15.63 -6.76 2.38
N ASP A 117 -14.90 -5.82 2.97
CA ASP A 117 -15.16 -4.41 2.76
C ASP A 117 -14.78 -3.97 1.34
N LYS A 118 -13.70 -4.52 0.78
CA LYS A 118 -13.33 -4.28 -0.61
C LYS A 118 -14.39 -4.78 -1.59
N ILE A 119 -14.86 -6.02 -1.44
CA ILE A 119 -15.90 -6.60 -2.30
C ILE A 119 -17.21 -5.79 -2.16
N ARG A 120 -17.61 -5.44 -0.94
CA ARG A 120 -18.81 -4.62 -0.71
C ARG A 120 -18.73 -3.25 -1.37
N LYS A 121 -17.57 -2.59 -1.27
CA LYS A 121 -17.32 -1.30 -1.92
C LYS A 121 -17.51 -1.41 -3.43
N VAL A 122 -16.86 -2.40 -4.05
CA VAL A 122 -16.97 -2.63 -5.50
C VAL A 122 -18.42 -2.92 -5.92
N LEU A 123 -19.15 -3.72 -5.14
CA LEU A 123 -20.56 -3.96 -5.38
C LEU A 123 -21.38 -2.67 -5.31
N SER A 124 -21.13 -1.81 -4.31
CA SER A 124 -21.85 -0.53 -4.18
C SER A 124 -21.58 0.45 -5.32
N GLU A 125 -20.34 0.49 -5.82
CA GLU A 125 -19.93 1.36 -6.94
C GLU A 125 -20.50 0.88 -8.28
N ASN A 126 -20.86 -0.40 -8.40
CA ASN A 126 -21.37 -1.02 -9.63
C ASN A 126 -22.83 -1.47 -9.50
N LYS A 127 -23.58 -0.96 -8.52
CA LYS A 127 -25.02 -1.23 -8.47
C LYS A 127 -25.69 -0.55 -9.68
N PRO A 128 -26.49 -1.29 -10.47
CA PRO A 128 -27.34 -0.65 -11.47
C PRO A 128 -28.34 0.26 -10.71
N THR A 129 -28.31 1.56 -11.03
CA THR A 129 -29.42 2.49 -10.76
C THR A 129 -30.65 2.08 -11.57
#